data_AF-A0A6P0U2A5-F1
#
_entry.id   AF-A0A6P0U2A5-F1
#
_cell.length_a   1.000
_cell.length_b   1.000
_cell.length_c   1.000
_cell.angle_alpha   90.00
_cell.angle_beta   90.00
_cell.angle_gamma   90.00
#
_symmetry.space_group_name_H-M   'P 1'
#
loop_
_entity.id
_entity.type
_entity.pdbx_description
1 polymer ?
#
loop_
_entity_poly.entity_id
_entity_poly.type
_entity_poly.pdbx_seq_one_letter_code
_entity_poly.pdbx_strand_id
1 'polypeptide(L)'
;KEVEKVVTTALISAARIECDRFVRESPRFYDEGTFSIYQFRQTLLQTSQSFDCSSMVEAEPAIRQLLKLDFEPKVSKTIRQTFRQTVNQTLKTHLLPMAEKQGENIMQQYNQAREYLEKSLESEAAEKIQRNLRLQTEVEEKIGVYNQVVSSINICLQTMLLNERQLPIISGFNFGKDEDNLDVVSDENEKLLESEEISSLDDLRQQMNLNS
;
A
#
# COMPACT_ATOMS: atom_id res chain seq x y z
N LYS A 1 9.83 8.79 6.49
CA LYS A 1 10.42 9.93 7.24
C LYS A 1 11.39 10.77 6.39
N GLU A 2 12.28 10.19 5.59
CA GLU A 2 13.23 10.98 4.75
C GLU A 2 12.55 11.77 3.62
N VAL A 3 11.53 11.16 3.00
CA VAL A 3 10.76 11.73 1.89
C VAL A 3 9.95 12.95 2.32
N GLU A 4 9.30 12.83 3.47
CA GLU A 4 8.58 13.92 4.11
C GLU A 4 9.52 15.09 4.37
N LYS A 5 10.74 14.83 4.86
CA LYS A 5 11.76 15.88 5.00
C LYS A 5 12.15 16.50 3.66
N VAL A 6 12.42 15.71 2.62
CA VAL A 6 12.80 16.24 1.29
C VAL A 6 11.69 17.10 0.70
N VAL A 7 10.45 16.60 0.70
CA VAL A 7 9.28 17.32 0.18
C VAL A 7 9.01 18.59 0.99
N THR A 8 9.07 18.50 2.32
CA THR A 8 8.84 19.66 3.21
C THR A 8 9.93 20.72 3.02
N THR A 9 11.19 20.31 2.89
CA THR A 9 12.31 21.23 2.67
C THR A 9 12.23 21.88 1.28
N ALA A 10 11.88 21.11 0.25
CA ALA A 10 11.65 21.63 -1.10
C ALA A 10 10.49 22.64 -1.14
N LEU A 11 9.36 22.33 -0.49
CA LEU A 11 8.22 23.23 -0.39
C LEU A 11 8.55 24.51 0.39
N ILE A 12 9.25 24.41 1.53
CA ILE A 12 9.71 25.57 2.29
C ILE A 12 10.65 26.44 1.46
N SER A 13 11.58 25.82 0.72
CA SER A 13 12.51 26.55 -0.14
C SER A 13 11.78 27.27 -1.27
N ALA A 14 10.82 26.62 -1.93
CA ALA A 14 10.00 27.20 -2.98
C ALA A 14 9.13 28.36 -2.45
N ALA A 15 8.52 28.19 -1.28
CA ALA A 15 7.77 29.26 -0.62
C ALA A 15 8.66 30.46 -0.29
N ARG A 16 9.87 30.22 0.22
CA ARG A 16 10.85 31.28 0.52
C ARG A 16 11.29 32.04 -0.72
N ILE A 17 11.54 31.34 -1.83
CA ILE A 17 11.94 31.97 -3.11
C ILE A 17 10.81 32.85 -3.65
N GLU A 18 9.56 32.39 -3.59
CA GLU A 18 8.41 33.20 -4.02
C GLU A 18 8.22 34.42 -3.09
N CYS A 19 8.34 34.27 -1.77
CA CYS A 19 8.32 35.40 -0.85
C CYS A 19 9.48 36.38 -1.07
N ASP A 20 10.69 35.88 -1.33
CA ASP A 20 11.86 36.71 -1.62
C ASP A 20 11.68 37.46 -2.94
N ARG A 21 11.02 36.87 -3.95
CA ARG A 21 10.65 37.53 -5.21
C ARG A 21 9.63 38.67 -5.03
N PHE A 22 8.80 38.60 -4.00
CA PHE A 22 7.89 39.70 -3.63
C PHE A 22 8.61 40.85 -2.92
N VAL A 23 9.68 40.55 -2.18
CA VAL A 23 10.47 41.55 -1.42
C VAL A 23 11.61 42.13 -2.27
N ARG A 24 12.17 41.35 -3.21
CA ARG A 24 13.24 41.73 -4.14
C ARG A 24 12.63 42.04 -5.51
N GLU A 25 12.24 43.29 -5.62
CA GLU A 25 11.52 43.92 -6.72
C GLU A 25 12.19 43.77 -8.11
N SER A 26 11.37 43.93 -9.15
CA SER A 26 11.80 44.52 -10.41
C SER A 26 11.64 46.04 -10.32
N PRO A 27 12.58 46.88 -10.82
CA PRO A 27 12.42 48.33 -10.92
C PRO A 27 11.13 48.79 -11.62
N ARG A 28 10.52 47.87 -12.38
CA ARG A 28 9.21 48.02 -13.04
C ARG A 28 8.01 47.91 -12.10
N PHE A 29 8.22 47.77 -10.78
CA PHE A 29 7.16 47.83 -9.75
C PHE A 29 6.29 49.08 -9.91
N TYR A 30 6.84 50.10 -10.57
CA TYR A 30 6.26 51.39 -10.81
C TYR A 30 6.11 51.78 -12.30
N ASP A 31 6.23 50.82 -13.21
CA ASP A 31 6.10 51.12 -14.64
C ASP A 31 4.64 51.37 -15.04
N GLU A 32 4.50 52.31 -15.98
CA GLU A 32 3.28 52.93 -16.43
C GLU A 32 2.22 51.90 -16.89
N GLY A 33 1.02 51.99 -16.32
CA GLY A 33 -0.13 51.16 -16.68
C GLY A 33 -0.97 50.64 -15.51
N THR A 34 -0.45 50.68 -14.29
CA THR A 34 -1.24 50.40 -13.08
C THR A 34 -1.79 51.70 -12.48
N PHE A 35 -3.11 51.84 -12.45
CA PHE A 35 -3.77 52.95 -11.76
C PHE A 35 -3.46 52.85 -10.26
N SER A 36 -2.71 53.84 -9.75
CA SER A 36 -2.47 54.19 -8.33
C SER A 36 -1.06 54.75 -8.12
N ILE A 37 -0.08 54.51 -9.01
CA ILE A 37 1.28 55.01 -8.76
C ILE A 37 1.37 56.54 -8.73
N TYR A 38 0.72 57.20 -9.69
CA TYR A 38 0.73 58.65 -9.75
C TYR A 38 0.04 59.24 -8.50
N GLN A 39 -1.08 58.66 -8.09
CA GLN A 39 -1.80 59.05 -6.88
C GLN A 39 -0.96 58.77 -5.62
N PHE A 40 -0.30 57.62 -5.53
CA PHE A 40 0.59 57.26 -4.44
C PHE A 40 1.79 58.20 -4.32
N ARG A 41 2.47 58.49 -5.44
CA ARG A 41 3.56 59.48 -5.50
C ARG A 41 3.07 60.87 -5.09
N GLN A 42 1.87 61.28 -5.51
CA GLN A 42 1.34 62.57 -5.10
C GLN A 42 0.93 62.62 -3.63
N THR A 43 0.31 61.57 -3.11
CA THR A 43 -0.04 61.48 -1.69
C THR A 43 1.23 61.54 -0.84
N LEU A 44 2.29 60.81 -1.20
CA LEU A 44 3.60 60.88 -0.53
C LEU A 44 4.26 62.26 -0.65
N LEU A 45 4.20 62.87 -1.83
CA LEU A 45 4.80 64.19 -2.07
C LEU A 45 4.09 65.27 -1.25
N GLN A 46 2.76 65.25 -1.20
CA GLN A 46 1.94 66.14 -0.36
C GLN A 46 2.20 65.95 1.13
N THR A 47 2.42 64.72 1.59
CA THR A 47 2.75 64.48 3.01
C THR A 47 4.15 64.94 3.37
N SER A 48 5.12 64.68 2.48
CA SER A 48 6.53 65.03 2.71
C SER A 48 6.82 66.54 2.67
N GLN A 49 5.90 67.35 2.14
CA GLN A 49 6.03 68.82 2.10
C GLN A 49 5.65 69.50 3.42
N SER A 50 4.97 68.79 4.31
CA SER A 50 4.63 69.31 5.63
C SER A 50 5.81 69.08 6.61
N PHE A 51 6.06 70.05 7.48
CA PHE A 51 7.16 70.00 8.44
C PHE A 51 6.88 69.12 9.67
N ASP A 52 5.64 68.66 9.85
CA ASP A 52 5.18 67.92 11.02
C ASP A 52 4.89 66.46 10.66
N CYS A 53 5.22 65.52 11.56
CA CYS A 53 4.98 64.09 11.35
C CYS A 53 3.50 63.70 11.45
N SER A 54 2.66 64.61 11.99
CA SER A 54 1.20 64.44 12.11
C SER A 54 0.52 64.18 10.76
N SER A 55 0.96 64.87 9.70
CA SER A 55 0.46 64.68 8.34
C SER A 55 0.69 63.26 7.80
N MET A 56 1.81 62.64 8.21
CA MET A 56 2.18 61.30 7.76
C MET A 56 1.31 60.24 8.43
N VAL A 57 0.89 60.50 9.68
CA VAL A 57 -0.10 59.69 10.39
C VAL A 57 -1.48 59.86 9.74
N GLU A 58 -1.87 61.07 9.37
CA GLU A 58 -3.14 61.35 8.69
C GLU A 58 -3.24 60.72 7.29
N ALA A 59 -2.13 60.65 6.56
CA ALA A 59 -2.08 60.03 5.24
C ALA A 59 -1.86 58.51 5.25
N GLU A 60 -1.44 57.92 6.39
CA GLU A 60 -1.24 56.47 6.55
C GLU A 60 -2.41 55.63 5.99
N PRO A 61 -3.69 55.90 6.30
CA PRO A 61 -4.80 55.11 5.77
C PRO A 61 -4.91 55.17 4.24
N ALA A 62 -4.66 56.34 3.64
CA ALA A 62 -4.69 56.50 2.18
C ALA A 62 -3.53 55.75 1.51
N ILE A 63 -2.32 55.86 2.07
CA ILE A 63 -1.14 55.12 1.64
C ILE A 63 -1.39 53.60 1.72
N ARG A 64 -1.93 53.13 2.84
CA ARG A 64 -2.26 51.71 3.06
C ARG A 64 -3.29 51.20 2.06
N GLN A 65 -4.32 51.99 1.74
CA GLN A 65 -5.35 51.61 0.80
C GLN A 65 -4.85 51.57 -0.65
N LEU A 66 -3.99 52.51 -1.03
CA LEU A 66 -3.33 52.51 -2.33
C LEU A 66 -2.42 51.30 -2.50
N LEU A 67 -1.63 50.96 -1.48
CA LEU A 67 -0.82 49.75 -1.47
C LEU A 67 -1.71 48.49 -1.56
N LYS A 68 -2.81 48.44 -0.80
CA LYS A 68 -3.73 47.29 -0.80
C LYS A 68 -4.30 46.99 -2.19
N LEU A 69 -4.74 48.01 -2.92
CA LEU A 69 -5.32 47.84 -4.26
C LEU A 69 -4.36 47.19 -5.26
N ASP A 70 -3.05 47.37 -5.07
CA ASP A 70 -2.02 46.78 -5.94
C ASP A 70 -1.52 45.42 -5.41
N PHE A 71 -1.35 45.27 -4.09
CA PHE A 71 -0.89 44.02 -3.49
C PHE A 71 -1.93 42.89 -3.56
N GLU A 72 -3.20 43.20 -3.36
CA GLU A 72 -4.27 42.19 -3.30
C GLU A 72 -4.39 41.33 -4.58
N PRO A 73 -4.49 41.90 -5.80
CA PRO A 73 -4.54 41.09 -7.02
C PRO A 73 -3.24 40.32 -7.29
N LYS A 74 -2.07 40.87 -6.93
CA LYS A 74 -0.77 40.23 -7.13
C LYS A 74 -0.55 39.05 -6.18
N VAL A 75 -0.89 39.20 -4.91
CA VAL A 75 -0.88 38.12 -3.92
C VAL A 75 -1.87 37.04 -4.33
N SER A 76 -3.09 37.41 -4.73
CA SER A 76 -4.09 36.48 -5.22
C SER A 76 -3.61 35.66 -6.44
N LYS A 77 -3.02 36.33 -7.44
CA LYS A 77 -2.46 35.67 -8.63
C LYS A 77 -1.34 34.69 -8.25
N THR A 78 -0.43 35.11 -7.38
CA THR A 78 0.74 34.30 -7.04
C THR A 78 0.37 33.09 -6.19
N ILE A 79 -0.55 33.24 -5.24
CA ILE A 79 -1.09 32.10 -4.48
C ILE A 79 -1.82 31.13 -5.42
N ARG A 80 -2.71 31.64 -6.28
CA ARG A 80 -3.60 30.80 -7.09
C ARG A 80 -2.92 30.13 -8.28
N GLN A 81 -1.96 30.80 -8.91
CA GLN A 81 -1.29 30.32 -10.13
C GLN A 81 0.10 29.79 -9.82
N THR A 82 1.01 30.64 -9.38
CA THR A 82 2.44 30.31 -9.25
C THR A 82 2.68 29.29 -8.13
N PHE A 83 2.19 29.56 -6.92
CA PHE A 83 2.42 28.69 -5.77
C PHE A 83 1.80 27.31 -6.00
N ARG A 84 0.54 27.26 -6.43
CA ARG A 84 -0.14 26.01 -6.78
C ARG A 84 0.63 25.21 -7.84
N GLN A 85 1.13 25.87 -8.88
CA GLN A 85 1.90 25.20 -9.94
C GLN A 85 3.23 24.66 -9.41
N THR A 86 3.97 25.45 -8.65
CA THR A 86 5.26 25.06 -8.06
C THR A 86 5.10 23.91 -7.07
N VAL A 87 4.07 23.93 -6.23
CA VAL A 87 3.74 22.82 -5.32
C VAL A 87 3.45 21.55 -6.12
N ASN A 88 2.57 21.64 -7.13
CA ASN A 88 2.23 20.48 -7.96
C ASN A 88 3.44 19.91 -8.69
N GLN A 89 4.32 20.75 -9.20
CA GLN A 89 5.55 20.31 -9.85
C GLN A 89 6.49 19.66 -8.85
N THR A 90 6.66 20.24 -7.67
CA THR A 90 7.49 19.68 -6.58
C THR A 90 6.99 18.30 -6.17
N LEU A 91 5.68 18.15 -5.98
CA LEU A 91 5.05 16.85 -5.67
C LEU A 91 5.26 15.85 -6.79
N LYS A 92 5.02 16.22 -8.05
CA LYS A 92 5.27 15.33 -9.21
C LYS A 92 6.73 14.90 -9.31
N THR A 93 7.67 15.82 -9.09
CA THR A 93 9.09 15.53 -9.28
C THR A 93 9.65 14.63 -8.17
N HIS A 94 9.16 14.77 -6.94
CA HIS A 94 9.70 14.05 -5.80
C HIS A 94 8.88 12.83 -5.35
N LEU A 95 7.55 12.87 -5.42
CA LEU A 95 6.71 11.74 -4.98
C LEU A 95 6.48 10.70 -6.07
N LEU A 96 6.36 11.11 -7.33
CA LEU A 96 5.97 10.21 -8.42
C LEU A 96 7.04 9.14 -8.72
N PRO A 97 8.35 9.49 -8.86
CA PRO A 97 9.40 8.49 -9.07
C PRO A 97 9.57 7.55 -7.87
N MET A 98 9.23 8.02 -6.67
CA MET A 98 9.29 7.20 -5.48
C MET A 98 8.12 6.21 -5.41
N ALA A 99 6.92 6.63 -5.79
CA ALA A 99 5.77 5.73 -5.89
C ALA A 99 6.04 4.61 -6.91
N GLU A 100 6.67 4.95 -8.04
CA GLU A 100 7.13 3.97 -9.03
C GLU A 100 8.15 2.98 -8.42
N LYS A 101 9.19 3.48 -7.75
CA LYS A 101 10.19 2.65 -7.07
C LYS A 101 9.58 1.74 -5.99
N GLN A 102 8.62 2.26 -5.23
CA GLN A 102 7.91 1.48 -4.21
C GLN A 102 7.10 0.35 -4.88
N GLY A 103 6.42 0.65 -5.99
CA GLY A 103 5.69 -0.34 -6.78
C GLY A 103 6.59 -1.43 -7.34
N GLU A 104 7.76 -1.07 -7.86
CA GLU A 104 8.77 -2.03 -8.32
C GLU A 104 9.27 -2.94 -7.19
N ASN A 105 9.57 -2.37 -6.02
CA ASN A 105 10.00 -3.16 -4.86
C ASN A 105 8.93 -4.17 -4.42
N ILE A 106 7.66 -3.75 -4.38
CA ILE A 106 6.54 -4.65 -4.05
C ILE A 106 6.41 -5.77 -5.08
N MET A 107 6.51 -5.43 -6.37
CA MET A 107 6.45 -6.43 -7.45
C MET A 107 7.60 -7.44 -7.36
N GLN A 108 8.82 -6.99 -7.04
CA GLN A 108 9.96 -7.89 -6.84
C GLN A 108 9.73 -8.85 -5.67
N GLN A 109 9.24 -8.34 -4.54
CA GLN A 109 8.93 -9.17 -3.37
C GLN A 109 7.82 -10.19 -3.67
N TYR A 110 6.78 -9.77 -4.40
CA TYR A 110 5.70 -10.66 -4.83
C TYR A 110 6.21 -11.82 -5.70
N ASN A 111 7.08 -11.53 -6.68
CA ASN A 111 7.66 -12.57 -7.53
C ASN A 111 8.50 -13.57 -6.73
N GLN A 112 9.32 -13.08 -5.79
CA GLN A 112 10.09 -13.95 -4.90
C GLN A 112 9.17 -14.81 -4.03
N ALA A 113 8.17 -14.22 -3.39
CA ALA A 113 7.21 -14.94 -2.56
C ALA A 113 6.47 -16.02 -3.36
N ARG A 114 6.10 -15.73 -4.61
CA ARG A 114 5.48 -16.69 -5.51
C ARG A 114 6.39 -17.86 -5.85
N GLU A 115 7.66 -17.62 -6.19
CA GLU A 115 8.61 -18.70 -6.47
C GLU A 115 8.84 -19.60 -5.23
N TYR A 116 8.90 -19.00 -4.04
CA TYR A 116 9.00 -19.77 -2.79
C TYR A 116 7.73 -20.60 -2.53
N LEU A 117 6.55 -20.02 -2.78
CA LEU A 117 5.27 -20.72 -2.64
C LEU A 117 5.17 -21.88 -3.62
N GLU A 118 5.53 -21.69 -4.89
CA GLU A 118 5.54 -22.75 -5.90
C GLU A 118 6.44 -23.91 -5.48
N LYS A 119 7.66 -23.63 -5.02
CA LYS A 119 8.59 -24.67 -4.50
C LYS A 119 8.05 -25.38 -3.26
N SER A 120 7.46 -24.63 -2.33
CA SER A 120 6.89 -25.19 -1.11
C SER A 120 5.71 -26.12 -1.43
N LEU A 121 4.85 -25.70 -2.35
CA LEU A 121 3.66 -26.45 -2.77
C LEU A 121 4.05 -27.71 -3.54
N GLU A 122 5.07 -27.65 -4.40
CA GLU A 122 5.65 -28.84 -5.05
C GLU A 122 6.19 -29.85 -4.03
N SER A 123 6.95 -29.38 -3.04
CA SER A 123 7.48 -30.25 -1.98
C SER A 123 6.37 -30.87 -1.14
N GLU A 124 5.38 -30.08 -0.73
CA GLU A 124 4.25 -30.56 0.07
C GLU A 124 3.40 -31.57 -0.72
N ALA A 125 3.15 -31.31 -2.01
CA ALA A 125 2.43 -32.25 -2.86
C ALA A 125 3.19 -33.58 -3.00
N ALA A 126 4.51 -33.54 -3.21
CA ALA A 126 5.34 -34.74 -3.30
C ALA A 126 5.31 -35.55 -1.99
N GLU A 127 5.43 -34.89 -0.84
CA GLU A 127 5.35 -35.54 0.47
C GLU A 127 3.97 -36.15 0.74
N LYS A 128 2.89 -35.45 0.37
CA LYS A 128 1.51 -35.96 0.48
C LYS A 128 1.29 -37.20 -0.39
N ILE A 129 1.76 -37.17 -1.65
CA ILE A 129 1.68 -38.32 -2.55
C ILE A 129 2.45 -39.51 -1.97
N GLN A 130 3.67 -39.29 -1.49
CA GLN A 130 4.50 -40.36 -0.92
C GLN A 130 3.87 -40.95 0.36
N ARG A 131 3.31 -40.11 1.24
CA ARG A 131 2.59 -40.55 2.44
C ARG A 131 1.38 -41.39 2.06
N ASN A 132 0.59 -40.93 1.09
CA ASN A 132 -0.60 -41.66 0.64
C ASN A 132 -0.23 -43.01 0.03
N LEU A 133 0.81 -43.08 -0.81
CA LEU A 133 1.29 -44.35 -1.36
C LEU A 133 1.68 -45.34 -0.25
N ARG A 134 2.42 -44.88 0.77
CA ARG A 134 2.80 -45.72 1.91
C ARG A 134 1.58 -46.24 2.67
N LEU A 135 0.59 -45.37 2.92
CA LEU A 135 -0.65 -45.75 3.60
C LEU A 135 -1.46 -46.76 2.78
N GLN A 136 -1.53 -46.58 1.46
CA GLN A 136 -2.19 -47.53 0.56
C GLN A 136 -1.53 -48.90 0.63
N THR A 137 -0.20 -48.97 0.56
CA THR A 137 0.54 -50.23 0.69
C THR A 137 0.29 -50.92 2.04
N GLU A 138 0.26 -50.15 3.14
CA GLU A 138 -0.03 -50.70 4.47
C GLU A 138 -1.46 -51.27 4.56
N VAL A 139 -2.44 -50.60 3.95
CA VAL A 139 -3.82 -51.09 3.91
C VAL A 139 -3.94 -52.32 3.02
N GLU A 140 -3.26 -52.36 1.86
CA GLU A 140 -3.21 -53.54 0.99
C GLU A 140 -2.64 -54.76 1.72
N GLU A 141 -1.56 -54.58 2.50
CA GLU A 141 -0.97 -55.65 3.30
C GLU A 141 -1.97 -56.16 4.36
N LYS A 142 -2.65 -55.25 5.07
CA LYS A 142 -3.69 -55.62 6.05
C LYS A 142 -4.87 -56.35 5.42
N ILE A 143 -5.29 -55.93 4.22
CA ILE A 143 -6.33 -56.62 3.43
C ILE A 143 -5.84 -58.03 3.07
N GLY A 144 -4.57 -58.19 2.67
CA GLY A 144 -3.98 -59.50 2.39
C GLY A 144 -4.03 -60.45 3.58
N VAL A 145 -3.61 -59.97 4.76
CA VAL A 145 -3.68 -60.75 6.01
C VAL A 145 -5.12 -61.10 6.38
N TYR A 146 -6.05 -60.14 6.29
CA TYR A 146 -7.47 -60.38 6.55
C TYR A 146 -8.04 -61.46 5.63
N ASN A 147 -7.81 -61.34 4.31
CA ASN A 147 -8.30 -62.29 3.33
C ASN A 147 -7.72 -63.69 3.54
N GLN A 148 -6.45 -63.79 3.95
CA GLN A 148 -5.84 -65.07 4.29
C GLN A 148 -6.52 -65.74 5.49
N VAL A 149 -6.79 -64.98 6.56
CA VAL A 149 -7.50 -65.49 7.76
C VAL A 149 -8.93 -65.90 7.40
N VAL A 150 -9.65 -65.06 6.68
CA VAL A 150 -11.02 -65.33 6.22
C VAL A 150 -11.07 -66.57 5.34
N SER A 151 -10.13 -66.74 4.42
CA SER A 151 -10.06 -67.94 3.57
C SER A 151 -9.85 -69.21 4.41
N SER A 152 -9.00 -69.15 5.43
CA SER A 152 -8.74 -70.28 6.34
C SER A 152 -9.99 -70.65 7.16
N ILE A 153 -10.72 -69.64 7.64
CA ILE A 153 -12.00 -69.83 8.35
C ILE A 153 -13.05 -70.41 7.40
N ASN A 154 -13.15 -69.89 6.18
CA ASN A 154 -14.10 -70.36 5.17
C ASN A 154 -13.83 -71.81 4.76
N ILE A 155 -12.56 -72.21 4.62
CA ILE A 155 -12.18 -73.61 4.39
C ILE A 155 -12.65 -74.48 5.56
N CYS A 156 -12.44 -74.05 6.80
CA CYS A 156 -12.92 -74.78 7.98
C CYS A 156 -14.46 -74.91 7.99
N LEU A 157 -15.18 -73.82 7.71
CA LEU A 157 -16.65 -73.83 7.61
C LEU A 157 -17.16 -74.75 6.49
N GLN A 158 -16.46 -74.80 5.35
CA GLN A 158 -16.76 -75.72 4.25
C GLN A 158 -16.58 -77.19 4.68
N THR A 159 -15.51 -77.51 5.41
CA THR A 159 -15.29 -78.88 5.94
C THR A 159 -16.36 -79.31 6.93
N MET A 160 -17.00 -78.35 7.62
CA MET A 160 -18.14 -78.58 8.52
C MET A 160 -19.50 -78.53 7.80
N LEU A 161 -19.53 -78.48 6.46
CA LEU A 161 -20.73 -78.39 5.61
C LEU A 161 -21.57 -77.11 5.81
N LEU A 162 -21.01 -76.06 6.41
CA LEU A 162 -21.68 -74.78 6.66
C LEU A 162 -21.43 -73.77 5.51
N ASN A 163 -21.75 -74.20 4.28
CA ASN A 163 -21.45 -73.44 3.06
C ASN A 163 -22.25 -72.13 2.92
N GLU A 164 -23.39 -72.00 3.62
CA GLU A 164 -24.23 -70.80 3.58
C GLU A 164 -23.69 -69.64 4.42
N ARG A 165 -22.69 -69.86 5.27
CA ARG A 165 -22.15 -68.86 6.23
C ARG A 165 -20.70 -68.47 5.94
N GLN A 166 -20.31 -68.39 4.67
CA GLN A 166 -18.97 -67.93 4.32
C GLN A 166 -18.80 -66.44 4.62
N LEU A 167 -17.63 -66.11 5.16
CA LEU A 167 -17.20 -64.74 5.41
C LEU A 167 -16.76 -64.08 4.09
N PRO A 168 -17.05 -62.78 3.91
CA PRO A 168 -16.73 -62.06 2.67
C PRO A 168 -15.22 -61.86 2.53
N ILE A 169 -14.70 -62.13 1.32
CA ILE A 169 -13.34 -61.79 0.93
C ILE A 169 -13.37 -60.39 0.32
N ILE A 170 -12.41 -59.55 0.70
CA ILE A 170 -12.26 -58.21 0.15
C ILE A 170 -11.50 -58.34 -1.17
N SER A 171 -12.23 -58.37 -2.30
CA SER A 171 -11.66 -58.35 -3.65
C SER A 171 -12.14 -57.09 -4.39
N GLY A 172 -11.21 -56.23 -4.82
CA GLY A 172 -11.53 -55.04 -5.61
C GLY A 172 -11.53 -53.71 -4.84
N PHE A 173 -10.77 -53.58 -3.74
CA PHE A 173 -10.52 -52.27 -3.14
C PHE A 173 -9.62 -51.46 -4.08
N ASN A 174 -10.22 -50.69 -4.98
CA ASN A 174 -9.50 -49.71 -5.81
C ASN A 174 -9.35 -48.43 -5.01
N PHE A 175 -8.11 -48.07 -4.68
CA PHE A 175 -7.80 -46.70 -4.29
C PHE A 175 -7.89 -45.81 -5.54
N GLY A 176 -9.09 -45.30 -5.82
CA GLY A 176 -9.34 -44.20 -6.77
C GLY A 176 -8.70 -44.39 -8.15
N LYS A 177 -9.36 -45.15 -9.03
CA LYS A 177 -9.26 -44.98 -10.50
C LYS A 177 -10.56 -44.39 -11.07
N ASP A 178 -11.29 -43.64 -10.26
CA ASP A 178 -12.36 -42.78 -10.75
C ASP A 178 -11.74 -41.40 -10.90
N GLU A 179 -11.49 -40.98 -12.15
CA GLU A 179 -10.85 -39.70 -12.51
C GLU A 179 -11.66 -38.46 -12.10
N ASP A 180 -12.82 -38.61 -11.45
CA ASP A 180 -13.74 -37.53 -11.10
C ASP A 180 -13.95 -37.42 -9.58
N ASN A 181 -12.91 -37.04 -8.84
CA ASN A 181 -13.00 -36.17 -7.66
C ASN A 181 -11.60 -35.99 -7.05
N LEU A 182 -10.85 -35.03 -7.58
CA LEU A 182 -9.87 -34.30 -6.79
C LEU A 182 -10.63 -33.37 -5.84
N ASP A 183 -11.33 -33.96 -4.87
CA ASP A 183 -11.68 -33.22 -3.68
C ASP A 183 -10.38 -33.14 -2.87
N VAL A 184 -9.67 -32.05 -3.10
CA VAL A 184 -8.63 -31.58 -2.20
C VAL A 184 -9.31 -31.48 -0.85
N VAL A 185 -9.13 -32.48 0.01
CA VAL A 185 -9.38 -32.32 1.43
C VAL A 185 -8.39 -31.26 1.89
N SER A 186 -8.86 -30.01 1.84
CA SER A 186 -8.29 -28.90 2.56
C SER A 186 -8.45 -29.26 4.04
N ASP A 187 -7.48 -29.99 4.57
CA ASP A 187 -7.26 -30.08 6.01
C ASP A 187 -7.15 -28.65 6.54
N GLU A 188 -8.21 -28.20 7.21
CA GLU A 188 -8.36 -27.23 8.31
C GLU A 188 -7.38 -26.04 8.50
N ASN A 189 -6.56 -25.67 7.52
CA ASN A 189 -5.60 -24.57 7.64
C ASN A 189 -6.23 -23.18 7.39
N GLU A 190 -7.52 -23.11 7.05
CA GLU A 190 -8.25 -21.85 6.97
C GLU A 190 -8.43 -21.16 8.34
N LYS A 191 -8.22 -21.89 9.46
CA LYS A 191 -8.25 -21.30 10.81
C LYS A 191 -6.92 -20.75 11.32
N LEU A 192 -5.80 -21.03 10.65
CA LEU A 192 -4.49 -20.50 11.06
C LEU A 192 -4.13 -19.19 10.35
N LEU A 193 -4.60 -18.99 9.11
CA LEU A 193 -4.35 -17.77 8.34
C LEU A 193 -5.10 -16.55 8.90
N GLU A 194 -6.31 -16.70 9.43
CA GLU A 194 -7.00 -15.58 10.10
C GLU A 194 -6.33 -15.19 11.42
N SER A 195 -5.64 -16.10 12.11
CA SER A 195 -5.01 -15.81 13.40
C SER A 195 -3.65 -15.11 13.27
N GLU A 196 -2.87 -15.41 12.23
CA GLU A 196 -1.57 -14.77 11.97
C GLU A 196 -1.70 -13.39 11.28
N GLU A 197 -2.71 -13.20 10.42
CA GLU A 197 -2.98 -11.89 9.82
C GLU A 197 -3.47 -10.86 10.86
N ILE A 198 -4.30 -11.27 11.82
CA ILE A 198 -4.77 -10.37 12.89
C ILE A 198 -3.61 -9.97 13.82
N SER A 199 -2.72 -10.89 14.18
CA SER A 199 -1.53 -10.57 15.00
C SER A 199 -0.59 -9.59 14.29
N SER A 200 -0.38 -9.77 12.99
CA SER A 200 0.53 -8.93 12.19
C SER A 200 -0.03 -7.53 11.95
N LEU A 201 -1.36 -7.39 11.81
CA LEU A 201 -2.05 -6.11 11.68
C LEU A 201 -2.11 -5.33 13.01
N ASP A 202 -2.24 -6.03 14.14
CA ASP A 202 -2.20 -5.41 15.47
C ASP A 202 -0.79 -4.94 15.85
N ASP A 203 0.26 -5.67 15.45
CA ASP A 203 1.65 -5.25 15.62
C ASP A 203 1.98 -4.00 14.77
N LEU A 204 1.48 -3.92 13.54
CA LEU A 204 1.60 -2.73 12.68
C LEU A 204 0.82 -1.52 13.24
N ARG A 205 -0.34 -1.75 13.85
CA ARG A 205 -1.12 -0.69 14.52
C ARG A 205 -0.45 -0.19 15.80
N GLN A 206 0.16 -1.07 16.59
CA GLN A 206 0.92 -0.65 17.78
C GLN A 206 2.18 0.13 17.41
N GLN A 207 2.89 -0.25 16.35
CA GLN A 207 4.07 0.49 15.87
C GLN A 207 3.73 1.87 15.30
N MET A 208 2.53 2.07 14.74
CA MET A 208 2.08 3.38 14.29
C MET A 208 1.59 4.29 15.43
N ASN A 209 1.06 3.74 16.52
CA ASN A 209 0.58 4.54 17.68
C ASN A 209 1.69 4.90 18.69
N LEU A 210 2.85 4.24 18.66
CA LEU A 210 4.01 4.58 19.50
C LEU A 210 4.92 5.66 18.88
N ASN A 211 4.60 6.14 17.67
CA ASN A 211 5.38 7.15 16.93
C ASN A 211 4.67 8.50 16.76
N SER A 212 3.52 8.71 17.40
CA SER A 212 2.86 10.02 17.60
C SER A 212 3.14 10.54 19.00
#